data_AF-A0A401JI18-F1
#
_entry.id   AF-A0A401JI18-F1
#
_cell.length_a   1.000
_cell.length_b   1.000
_cell.length_c   1.000
_cell.angle_alpha   90.00
_cell.angle_beta   90.00
_cell.angle_gamma   90.00
#
_symmetry.space_group_name_H-M   'P 1'
#
loop_
_entity.id
_entity.type
_entity.pdbx_description
1 polymer ?
#
loop_
_entity_poly.entity_id
_entity_poly.type
_entity_poly.pdbx_seq_one_letter_code
_entity_poly.pdbx_strand_id
1 'polypeptide(L)'
;MLNRRRGFEAKVVSTHRTPALLFDYAASGAAHLPGMLAAQTTLPVPSKYPKSMGSLLSIVQMPKGIPVATFAIAKRVQPTAALFAAALLEAFRTEQSATVFNMSLPEA
;
A
#
# COMPACT_ATOMS: atom_id res chain seq x y z
N MET A 1 18.47 -18.37 8.71
CA MET A 1 17.82 -17.28 7.93
C MET A 1 16.35 -17.63 7.76
N LEU A 2 15.44 -16.98 8.50
CA LEU A 2 14.01 -17.32 8.50
C LEU A 2 13.36 -16.90 7.18
N ASN A 3 12.96 -17.86 6.36
CA ASN A 3 12.21 -17.67 5.11
C ASN A 3 10.76 -17.27 5.44
N ARG A 4 10.52 -16.01 5.80
CA ARG A 4 9.17 -15.46 6.02
C ARG A 4 8.61 -14.95 4.69
N ARG A 5 7.89 -15.81 3.96
CA ARG A 5 6.96 -15.30 2.93
C ARG A 5 5.88 -14.48 3.64
N ARG A 6 5.82 -13.17 3.38
CA ARG A 6 4.73 -12.31 3.87
C ARG A 6 3.51 -12.54 2.97
N GLY A 7 2.35 -12.80 3.56
CA GLY A 7 1.10 -13.06 2.83
C GLY A 7 0.63 -11.80 2.08
N PHE A 8 0.03 -11.99 0.90
CA PHE A 8 -0.64 -10.94 0.14
C PHE A 8 -1.88 -11.50 -0.56
N GLU A 9 -2.86 -10.65 -0.84
CA GLU A 9 -4.04 -10.97 -1.64
C GLU A 9 -3.98 -10.22 -2.99
N ALA A 10 -4.42 -10.86 -4.06
CA ALA A 10 -4.55 -10.25 -5.38
C ALA A 10 -5.99 -10.42 -5.88
N LYS A 11 -6.69 -9.30 -6.12
CA LYS A 11 -8.09 -9.27 -6.53
C LYS A 11 -8.29 -8.27 -7.66
N VAL A 12 -9.20 -8.56 -8.61
CA VAL A 12 -9.59 -7.63 -9.68
C VAL A 12 -10.68 -6.68 -9.15
N VAL A 13 -10.44 -5.38 -9.26
CA VAL A 13 -11.28 -4.30 -8.74
C VAL A 13 -11.29 -3.19 -9.80
N SER A 14 -12.46 -2.61 -10.09
CA SER A 14 -12.61 -1.59 -11.13
C SER A 14 -13.33 -0.37 -10.60
N THR A 15 -12.72 0.81 -10.73
CA THR A 15 -13.33 2.11 -10.36
C THR A 15 -14.67 2.32 -11.06
N HIS A 16 -14.78 1.89 -12.31
CA HIS A 16 -15.94 2.19 -13.15
C HIS A 16 -16.97 1.06 -13.20
N ARG A 17 -16.54 -0.20 -13.07
CA ARG A 17 -17.43 -1.37 -13.21
C ARG A 17 -17.86 -1.96 -11.88
N THR A 18 -17.04 -1.82 -10.85
CA THR A 18 -17.32 -2.38 -9.51
C THR A 18 -16.99 -1.36 -8.40
N PRO A 19 -17.61 -0.16 -8.42
CA PRO A 19 -17.29 0.90 -7.47
C PRO A 19 -17.59 0.50 -6.01
N ALA A 20 -18.70 -0.20 -5.75
CA ALA A 20 -19.03 -0.67 -4.40
C ALA A 20 -17.93 -1.58 -3.83
N LEU A 21 -17.45 -2.54 -4.63
CA LEU A 21 -16.37 -3.43 -4.22
C LEU A 21 -15.07 -2.67 -3.94
N LEU A 22 -14.81 -1.55 -4.65
CA LEU A 22 -13.67 -0.70 -4.34
C LEU A 22 -13.80 -0.02 -2.98
N PHE A 23 -14.98 0.50 -2.63
CA PHE A 23 -15.21 1.12 -1.33
C PHE A 23 -15.04 0.11 -0.18
N ASP A 24 -15.62 -1.09 -0.31
CA ASP A 24 -15.44 -2.15 0.68
C ASP A 24 -13.97 -2.54 0.83
N TYR A 25 -13.25 -2.62 -0.29
CA TYR A 25 -11.85 -3.02 -0.31
C TYR A 25 -10.91 -1.89 0.13
N ALA A 26 -11.35 -0.64 0.07
CA ALA A 26 -10.68 0.52 0.64
C ALA A 26 -10.82 0.57 2.16
N ALA A 27 -12.02 0.27 2.66
CA ALA A 27 -12.25 0.06 4.09
C ALA A 27 -11.41 -1.11 4.64
N SER A 28 -11.18 -2.14 3.82
CA SER A 28 -10.29 -3.27 4.17
C SER A 28 -8.80 -3.04 3.85
N GLY A 29 -8.42 -1.90 3.25
CA GLY A 29 -7.03 -1.51 3.02
C GLY A 29 -6.28 -2.18 1.85
N ALA A 30 -6.96 -2.81 0.88
CA ALA A 30 -6.31 -3.79 -0.01
C ALA A 30 -6.32 -3.49 -1.54
N ALA A 31 -6.86 -2.36 -2.04
CA ALA A 31 -7.08 -2.15 -3.48
C ALA A 31 -5.85 -1.71 -4.32
N HIS A 32 -5.96 -1.81 -5.65
CA HIS A 32 -4.87 -1.52 -6.61
C HIS A 32 -5.19 -0.38 -7.60
N LEU A 33 -6.22 0.42 -7.35
CA LEU A 33 -6.54 1.63 -8.11
C LEU A 33 -6.18 2.87 -7.29
N PRO A 34 -5.09 3.58 -7.61
CA PRO A 34 -4.38 4.37 -6.62
C PRO A 34 -5.09 5.62 -6.12
N GLY A 35 -5.69 6.42 -7.02
CA GLY A 35 -6.26 7.72 -6.64
C GLY A 35 -7.53 7.61 -5.78
N MET A 36 -8.52 6.83 -6.23
CA MET A 36 -9.76 6.63 -5.47
C MET A 36 -9.51 5.87 -4.17
N LEU A 37 -8.57 4.91 -4.16
CA LEU A 37 -8.25 4.18 -2.94
C LEU A 37 -7.60 5.10 -1.89
N ALA A 38 -6.62 5.91 -2.29
CA ALA A 38 -5.96 6.84 -1.38
C ALA A 38 -6.94 7.86 -0.78
N ALA A 39 -8.03 8.18 -1.48
CA ALA A 39 -9.09 9.05 -0.95
C ALA A 39 -9.97 8.38 0.12
N GLN A 40 -9.90 7.05 0.25
CA GLN A 40 -10.80 6.23 1.09
C GLN A 40 -10.05 5.45 2.18
N THR A 41 -8.73 5.57 2.26
CA THR A 41 -7.92 4.92 3.30
C THR A 41 -6.79 5.82 3.75
N THR A 42 -6.41 5.70 5.02
CA THR A 42 -5.20 6.32 5.57
C THR A 42 -3.96 5.45 5.36
N LEU A 43 -4.14 4.21 4.89
CA LEU A 43 -3.04 3.29 4.63
C LEU A 43 -2.24 3.73 3.39
N PRO A 44 -0.91 3.50 3.36
CA PRO A 44 -0.10 3.82 2.20
C PRO A 44 -0.55 3.04 0.95
N VAL A 45 -0.84 3.75 -0.14
CA VAL A 45 -1.25 3.15 -1.42
C VAL A 45 -0.09 3.20 -2.42
N PRO A 46 0.58 2.07 -2.69
CA PRO A 46 1.56 1.97 -3.77
C PRO A 46 0.87 1.75 -5.13
N SER A 47 1.36 2.42 -6.16
CA SER A 47 0.87 2.26 -7.53
C SER A 47 1.96 1.82 -8.50
N LYS A 48 1.57 1.04 -9.51
CA LYS A 48 2.46 0.69 -10.62
C LYS A 48 2.47 1.85 -11.63
N TYR A 49 3.66 2.17 -12.15
CA TYR A 49 3.81 3.19 -13.18
C TYR A 49 2.94 2.85 -14.39
N PRO A 50 2.23 3.83 -14.92
CA PRO A 50 1.28 3.63 -16.00
C PRO A 50 1.93 3.68 -17.37
N LYS A 51 1.30 3.06 -18.37
CA LYS A 51 1.91 2.85 -19.70
C LYS A 51 2.03 4.12 -20.56
N SER A 52 1.57 5.29 -20.07
CA SER A 52 1.60 6.55 -20.80
C SER A 52 1.81 7.74 -19.86
N MET A 53 2.27 8.86 -20.41
CA MET A 53 2.43 10.11 -19.67
C MET A 53 1.10 10.61 -19.09
N GLY A 54 0.02 10.55 -19.87
CA GLY A 54 -1.32 10.96 -19.41
C GLY A 54 -1.79 10.14 -18.20
N SER A 55 -1.53 8.84 -18.21
CA SER A 55 -1.89 8.00 -17.07
C SER A 55 -0.93 8.18 -15.88
N LEU A 56 0.33 8.61 -16.09
CA LEU A 56 1.25 8.97 -15.00
C LEU A 56 0.78 10.22 -14.30
N LEU A 57 0.49 11.24 -15.10
CA LEU A 57 0.00 12.52 -14.63
C LEU A 57 -1.35 12.39 -13.92
N SER A 58 -2.18 11.40 -14.29
CA SER A 58 -3.43 11.10 -13.57
C SER A 58 -3.25 10.40 -12.23
N ILE A 59 -2.03 9.94 -11.89
CA ILE A 59 -1.73 9.22 -10.64
C ILE A 59 -0.80 10.04 -9.73
N VAL A 60 0.24 10.68 -10.28
CA VAL A 60 1.24 11.39 -9.47
C VAL A 60 0.78 12.77 -9.01
N GLN A 61 -0.15 13.40 -9.74
CA GLN A 61 -0.63 14.75 -9.45
C GLN A 61 -1.86 14.75 -8.53
N MET A 62 -1.78 14.00 -7.43
CA MET A 62 -2.85 14.02 -6.44
C MET A 62 -2.87 15.36 -5.69
N PRO A 63 -4.05 15.90 -5.36
CA PRO A 63 -4.16 17.12 -4.59
C PRO A 63 -3.62 16.93 -3.17
N LYS A 64 -3.30 18.06 -2.51
CA LYS A 64 -2.88 18.06 -1.10
C LYS A 64 -3.88 17.30 -0.23
N GLY A 65 -3.37 16.38 0.59
CA GLY A 65 -4.17 15.59 1.53
C GLY A 65 -4.47 14.15 1.08
N ILE A 66 -4.22 13.78 -0.17
CA ILE A 66 -4.48 12.43 -0.69
C ILE A 66 -3.20 11.85 -1.33
N PRO A 67 -2.23 11.36 -0.55
CA PRO A 67 -0.94 10.92 -1.09
C PRO A 67 -1.01 9.56 -1.78
N VAL A 68 -0.29 9.41 -2.90
CA VAL A 68 -0.11 8.13 -3.61
C VAL A 68 1.38 7.90 -3.88
N ALA A 69 1.92 6.76 -3.45
CA ALA A 69 3.30 6.37 -3.74
C ALA A 69 3.38 5.72 -5.14
N THR A 70 3.98 6.41 -6.11
CA THR A 70 4.03 5.97 -7.52
C THR A 70 5.40 5.39 -7.89
N PHE A 71 5.44 4.17 -8.43
CA PHE A 71 6.71 3.45 -8.70
C PHE A 71 6.89 3.06 -10.16
N ALA A 72 8.08 3.23 -10.72
CA ALA A 72 8.43 2.88 -12.10
C ALA A 72 8.14 1.41 -12.49
N ILE A 73 7.86 1.15 -13.78
CA ILE A 73 7.80 -0.21 -14.31
C ILE A 73 9.22 -0.70 -14.56
N ALA A 74 9.81 -1.45 -13.64
CA ALA A 74 11.01 -2.22 -13.94
C ALA A 74 10.61 -3.64 -14.38
N LYS A 75 10.81 -3.97 -15.66
CA LYS A 75 10.68 -5.37 -16.14
C LYS A 75 11.85 -6.26 -15.67
N ARG A 76 12.96 -5.68 -15.21
CA ARG A 76 14.22 -6.39 -14.89
C ARG A 76 14.75 -6.21 -13.45
N VAL A 77 14.14 -5.33 -12.66
CA VAL A 77 14.53 -5.09 -11.26
C VAL A 77 13.31 -5.41 -10.39
N GLN A 78 13.53 -5.96 -9.20
CA GLN A 78 12.49 -6.42 -8.28
C GLN A 78 11.32 -5.42 -8.18
N PRO A 79 10.07 -5.91 -8.01
CA PRO A 79 8.90 -5.05 -7.92
C PRO A 79 9.06 -4.02 -6.79
N THR A 80 9.34 -2.76 -7.15
CA THR A 80 9.67 -1.68 -6.20
C THR A 80 8.52 -1.39 -5.23
N ALA A 81 7.28 -1.53 -5.70
CA ALA A 81 6.09 -1.44 -4.84
C ALA A 81 6.07 -2.51 -3.74
N ALA A 82 6.51 -3.73 -4.04
CA ALA A 82 6.57 -4.82 -3.06
C ALA A 82 7.71 -4.61 -2.06
N LEU A 83 8.87 -4.13 -2.51
CA LEU A 83 9.97 -3.76 -1.62
C LEU A 83 9.60 -2.60 -0.70
N PHE A 84 8.90 -1.58 -1.21
CA PHE A 84 8.38 -0.48 -0.42
C PHE A 84 7.39 -0.97 0.65
N ALA A 85 6.44 -1.83 0.28
CA ALA A 85 5.51 -2.44 1.23
C ALA A 85 6.24 -3.27 2.30
N ALA A 86 7.27 -4.04 1.91
CA ALA A 86 8.07 -4.82 2.85
C ALA A 86 8.82 -3.92 3.84
N ALA A 87 9.40 -2.81 3.36
CA ALA A 87 10.08 -1.83 4.19
C ALA A 87 9.14 -1.16 5.20
N LEU A 88 7.93 -0.76 4.76
CA LEU A 88 6.90 -0.21 5.66
C LEU A 88 6.50 -1.21 6.76
N LEU A 89 6.25 -2.46 6.37
CA LEU A 89 5.89 -3.52 7.33
C LEU A 89 7.02 -3.87 8.29
N GLU A 90 8.27 -3.71 7.87
CA GLU A 90 9.42 -3.90 8.73
C GLU A 90 9.56 -2.77 9.73
N ALA A 91 9.49 -1.50 9.28
CA ALA A 91 9.52 -0.34 10.15
C ALA A 91 8.42 -0.40 11.23
N PHE A 92 7.18 -0.66 10.81
CA PHE A 92 6.05 -0.81 11.72
C PHE A 92 6.27 -1.94 12.75
N ARG A 93 6.79 -3.10 12.31
CA ARG A 93 7.00 -4.24 13.21
C ARG A 93 8.14 -3.98 14.21
N THR A 94 9.17 -3.25 13.80
CA THR A 94 10.27 -2.86 14.69
C THR A 94 9.76 -1.96 15.80
N GLU A 95 8.92 -0.98 15.47
CA GLU A 95 8.29 -0.07 16.45
C GLU A 95 7.35 -0.82 17.41
N GLN A 96 6.48 -1.70 16.89
CA GLN A 96 5.62 -2.53 17.73
C GLN A 96 6.41 -3.44 18.67
N SER A 97 7.48 -4.07 18.16
CA SER A 97 8.32 -4.95 18.97
C SER A 97 9.00 -4.15 20.10
N ALA A 98 9.56 -2.98 19.79
CA ALA A 98 10.16 -2.10 20.80
C ALA A 98 9.14 -1.66 21.87
N THR A 99 7.91 -1.35 21.46
CA THR A 99 6.82 -0.99 22.40
C THR A 99 6.52 -2.12 23.37
N VAL A 100 6.38 -3.36 22.87
CA VAL A 100 6.13 -4.53 23.72
C VAL A 100 7.28 -4.79 24.68
N PHE A 101 8.53 -4.70 24.20
CA PHE A 101 9.71 -4.94 25.05
C PHE A 101 9.89 -3.86 26.13
N ASN A 102 9.46 -2.62 25.88
CA ASN A 102 9.55 -1.51 26.82
C ASN A 102 8.33 -1.39 27.74
N MET A 103 7.27 -2.17 27.52
CA MET A 103 6.09 -2.15 28.37
C MET A 103 6.38 -2.91 29.67
N SER A 104 6.33 -2.20 30.80
CA SER A 104 6.29 -2.86 32.11
C SER A 104 4.88 -3.39 32.35
N LEU A 105 4.76 -4.68 32.63
CA LEU A 105 3.47 -5.27 32.97
C LEU A 105 3.03 -4.76 34.35
N PRO A 106 1.73 -4.51 34.57
CA PRO A 106 1.24 -4.19 35.91
C PRO A 106 1.54 -5.35 36.86
N GLU A 107 2.02 -5.06 38.06
CA GLU A 107 2.17 -6.08 39.10
C GLU A 107 0.79 -6.67 39.41
N ALA A 108 0.73 -8.00 39.44
CA ALA A 108 -0.49 -8.79 39.64
C ALA A 108 -1.02 -8.70 41.08
#